data_AF-A0A0Z8GYH9-F1
#
_entry.id   AF-A0A0Z8GYH9-F1
#
_cell.length_a   1.000
_cell.length_b   1.000
_cell.length_c   1.000
_cell.angle_alpha   90.00
_cell.angle_beta   90.00
_cell.angle_gamma   90.00
#
_symmetry.space_group_name_H-M   'P 1'
#
loop_
_entity.id
_entity.type
_entity.pdbx_description
1 polymer ?
#
loop_
_entity_poly.entity_id
_entity_poly.type
_entity_poly.pdbx_seq_one_letter_code
_entity_poly.pdbx_strand_id
1 'polypeptide(L)' 'MKKVMIIGCPGAGKSTFSLKLKEITGFPLYHLDQLNWLPDKTIVAKEVFQARQKY' A
#
# COMPACT_ATOMS: atom_id res chain seq x y z
N MET A 1 -10.73 12.90 -0.59
CA MET A 1 -10.65 11.42 -0.55
C MET A 1 -10.14 11.00 0.82
N LYS A 2 -10.71 9.97 1.44
CA LYS A 2 -10.23 9.42 2.72
C LYS A 2 -9.25 8.28 2.42
N LYS A 3 -8.03 8.35 2.95
CA LYS A 3 -7.01 7.29 2.84
C LYS A 3 -6.48 6.96 4.23
N VAL A 4 -6.12 5.71 4.46
CA VAL A 4 -5.52 5.25 5.72
C VAL A 4 -4.14 4.68 5.40
N MET A 5 -3.11 5.21 6.06
CA MET A 5 -1.74 4.72 5.95
C MET A 5 -1.39 3.92 7.20
N ILE A 6 -0.90 2.69 7.02
CA ILE A 6 -0.55 1.78 8.12
C ILE A 6 0.97 1.74 8.22
N ILE A 7 1.53 2.25 9.32
CA ILE A 7 2.98 2.34 9.60
C ILE A 7 3.28 1.65 10.92
N GLY A 8 4.49 1.12 11.08
CA GLY A 8 4.94 0.48 12.32
C GLY A 8 6.13 -0.45 12.12
N CYS A 9 6.69 -0.95 13.21
CA CYS A 9 7.90 -1.78 13.22
C CYS A 9 7.72 -3.11 12.46
N PRO A 10 8.81 -3.72 11.94
CA PRO A 10 8.80 -5.10 11.46
C PRO A 10 8.21 -6.03 12.53
N GLY A 11 7.40 -7.02 12.12
CA GLY A 11 6.74 -7.94 13.06
C GLY A 11 5.53 -7.38 13.82
N ALA A 12 5.21 -6.09 13.76
CA ALA A 12 4.09 -5.49 14.50
C ALA A 12 2.67 -5.88 13.98
N GLY A 13 2.56 -6.82 13.04
CA GLY A 13 1.26 -7.29 12.53
C GLY A 13 0.55 -6.35 11.55
N LYS A 14 1.23 -5.36 10.96
CA LYS A 14 0.66 -4.40 10.00
C LYS A 14 -0.10 -5.06 8.85
N SER A 15 0.47 -6.10 8.25
CA SER A 15 -0.17 -6.83 7.14
C SER A 15 -1.48 -7.47 7.59
N THR A 16 -1.49 -8.12 8.75
CA THR A 16 -2.70 -8.71 9.35
C THR A 16 -3.75 -7.66 9.65
N PHE A 17 -3.35 -6.52 10.24
CA PHE A 17 -4.27 -5.42 10.51
C PHE A 17 -4.85 -4.84 9.21
N SER A 18 -4.02 -4.65 8.20
CA SER A 18 -4.44 -4.10 6.90
C SER A 18 -5.47 -4.97 6.17
N LEU A 19 -5.32 -6.30 6.26
CA LEU A 19 -6.27 -7.26 5.71
C LEU A 19 -7.62 -7.20 6.43
N LYS A 20 -7.61 -7.24 7.77
CA LYS A 20 -8.85 -7.13 8.58
C LYS A 20 -9.55 -5.79 8.37
N LEU A 21 -8.79 -4.70 8.27
CA LEU A 21 -9.35 -3.37 8.01
C LEU A 21 -10.05 -3.34 6.65
N LYS A 22 -9.45 -3.91 5.60
CA LYS A 22 -10.09 -4.08 4.30
C LYS A 22 -11.39 -4.89 4.40
N GLU A 23 -11.37 -6.03 5.09
CA GLU A 23 -12.56 -6.88 5.25
C GLU A 23 -13.72 -6.15 5.93
N ILE A 24 -13.43 -5.33 6.94
CA ILE A 24 -14.46 -4.60 7.70
C ILE A 24 -14.96 -3.37 6.94
N THR A 25 -14.06 -2.62 6.30
CA THR A 25 -14.40 -1.32 5.67
C THR A 25 -14.79 -1.44 4.20
N GLY A 26 -14.43 -2.54 3.54
CA GLY A 26 -14.51 -2.69 2.10
C GLY A 26 -13.51 -1.82 1.32
N PHE A 27 -12.60 -1.11 2.00
CA PHE A 27 -11.60 -0.29 1.32
C PHE A 27 -10.59 -1.15 0.56
N PRO A 28 -10.15 -0.70 -0.63
CA PRO A 28 -9.07 -1.39 -1.32
C PRO A 28 -7.78 -1.32 -0.49
N LEU A 29 -7.03 -2.44 -0.51
CA LEU A 29 -5.75 -2.56 0.17
C LEU A 29 -4.62 -2.49 -0.86
N TYR A 30 -3.70 -1.56 -0.66
CA TYR A 30 -2.52 -1.40 -1.51
C TYR A 30 -1.25 -1.50 -0.69
N HIS A 31 -0.31 -2.34 -1.13
CA HIS A 31 1.05 -2.38 -0.60
C HIS A 31 1.91 -1.39 -1.40
N LEU A 32 2.37 -0.32 -0.74
CA LEU A 32 3.14 0.74 -1.40
C LEU A 32 4.42 0.22 -2.07
N ASP A 33 5.07 -0.79 -1.47
CA ASP A 33 6.24 -1.41 -2.07
C ASP A 33 5.92 -2.08 -3.42
N GLN A 34 4.81 -2.80 -3.51
CA GLN A 34 4.38 -3.42 -4.77
C GLN A 34 4.05 -2.39 -5.86
N LEU A 35 3.59 -1.19 -5.46
CA LEU A 35 3.30 -0.11 -6.40
C LEU A 35 4.57 0.63 -6.86
N ASN A 36 5.63 0.62 -6.05
CA ASN A 36 6.85 1.38 -6.29
C ASN A 36 7.89 0.59 -7.09
N TRP A 37 8.08 -0.68 -6.77
CA TRP A 37 9.16 -1.50 -7.31
C TRP A 37 8.76 -2.25 -8.58
N LEU A 38 9.65 -2.24 -9.57
CA LEU A 38 9.58 -3.06 -10.77
C LEU A 38 10.28 -4.42 -10.56
N PRO A 39 10.03 -5.43 -11.42
CA PRO A 39 10.66 -6.75 -11.29
C PRO A 39 12.19 -6.73 -11.36
N ASP A 40 12.76 -5.73 -12.04
CA ASP A 40 14.20 -5.50 -12.18
C ASP A 40 14.82 -4.76 -10.98
N LYS A 41 14.05 -4.57 -9.89
CA LYS A 41 14.44 -3.83 -8.68
C LYS A 41 14.67 -2.34 -8.91
N THR A 42 14.21 -1.77 -10.02
CA THR A 42 14.14 -0.32 -10.18
C THR A 42 12.84 0.21 -9.61
N ILE A 43 12.78 1.52 -9.34
CA ILE A 43 11.55 2.19 -8.92
C ILE A 43 10.89 2.85 -10.12
N VAL A 44 9.55 2.90 -10.12
CA VAL A 44 8.82 3.66 -11.14
C VAL A 44 9.05 5.16 -10.97
N ALA A 45 8.83 5.93 -12.04
CA ALA A 45 8.79 7.38 -11.98
C ALA A 45 7.77 7.87 -10.94
N LYS A 46 8.06 9.01 -10.30
CA LYS A 46 7.25 9.55 -9.20
C LYS A 46 5.79 9.78 -9.60
N GLU A 47 5.57 10.23 -10.83
CA GLU A 47 4.26 10.49 -11.41
C GLU A 47 3.45 9.20 -11.56
N VAL A 48 4.12 8.12 -11.99
CA VAL A 48 3.53 6.77 -12.10
C VAL A 48 3.17 6.24 -10.71
N PHE A 49 4.07 6.37 -9.73
CA PHE A 49 3.80 5.95 -8.36
C PHE A 49 2.61 6.69 -7.74
N GLN A 50 2.50 7.99 -7.97
CA GLN A 50 1.35 8.79 -7.50
C GLN A 50 0.05 8.41 -8.21
N ALA A 51 0.09 8.15 -9.52
CA ALA A 51 -1.10 7.71 -10.27
C ALA A 51 -1.62 6.35 -9.76
N ARG A 52 -0.72 5.41 -9.45
CA ARG A 52 -1.07 4.09 -8.89
C ARG A 52 -1.78 4.16 -7.54
N GLN A 53 -1.56 5.23 -6.76
CA GLN A 53 -2.21 5.45 -5.46
C GLN A 53 -3.58 6.15 -5.55
N LYS A 54 -4.03 6.57 -6.74
CA LYS A 54 -5.29 7.32 -6.91
C LYS A 54 -6.54 6.46 -7.03
N TYR A 55 -6.38 5.15 -7.24
CA TYR A 55 -7.47 4.16 -7.27
C TYR A 55 -7.56 3.46 -5.92
#